data_AF-A0A2J5P7J1-F1
#
_entry.id   AF-A0A2J5P7J1-F1
#
_cell.length_a   1.000
_cell.length_b   1.000
_cell.length_c   1.000
_cell.angle_alpha   90.00
_cell.angle_beta   90.00
_cell.angle_gamma   90.00
#
_symmetry.space_group_name_H-M   'P 1'
#
loop_
_entity.id
_entity.type
_entity.pdbx_description
1 polymer ?
#
loop_
_entity_poly.entity_id
_entity_poly.type
_entity_poly.pdbx_seq_one_letter_code
_entity_poly.pdbx_strand_id
1 'polypeptide(L)'
;MRKYYLSEKVRQFHYEADGNKHSVNLRQIVALRDFADVKRGDEGGWLDNEAALSHEGECWIYDPNSAVFAGAIIEGNARLTGECIISHGAIVSDNARLDSVQASHCARISDNVTVSHSQIRGYCHLADNAQILPHSLIIAAQGLTADSDKILRIYQRATVSASRIVHQAQVYGDAFVEHAFVEHRAEIFDCARLEGNDENDVWVCDNARVYGHARIIAGREEDAIPTLRYSSQVAEHAVVEGNCLLKHRVMVGGHAHLRGGPILLDDSVLIEGHAVICGDVVIEHQVTIGDRARIEASAGDAISIRGEKVINGDELFTRTPIVGFL
;
A
#
# COMPACT_ATOMS: atom_id res chain seq x y z
N MET A 1 -18.90 9.43 -33.01
CA MET A 1 -18.42 8.83 -34.28
C MET A 1 -17.58 7.61 -33.92
N ARG A 2 -17.72 6.45 -34.57
CA ARG A 2 -16.97 5.24 -34.17
C ARG A 2 -15.45 5.49 -34.22
N LYS A 3 -14.75 5.06 -33.16
CA LYS A 3 -13.30 5.24 -32.99
C LYS A 3 -12.49 4.08 -33.58
N TYR A 4 -13.02 2.86 -33.48
CA TYR A 4 -12.37 1.62 -33.94
C TYR A 4 -13.44 0.61 -34.38
N TYR A 5 -13.00 -0.51 -34.95
CA TYR A 5 -13.82 -1.71 -35.17
C TYR A 5 -13.10 -2.96 -34.65
N LEU A 6 -13.85 -4.04 -34.42
CA LEU A 6 -13.30 -5.35 -34.11
C LEU A 6 -12.96 -6.11 -35.40
N SER A 7 -11.71 -6.55 -35.54
CA SER A 7 -11.28 -7.35 -36.69
C SER A 7 -11.93 -8.74 -36.73
N GLU A 8 -11.86 -9.41 -37.89
CA GLU A 8 -12.28 -10.82 -38.02
C GLU A 8 -11.29 -11.82 -37.40
N LYS A 9 -10.11 -11.35 -36.95
CA LYS A 9 -9.14 -12.20 -36.25
C LYS A 9 -9.72 -12.57 -34.89
N VAL A 10 -9.79 -13.87 -34.61
CA VAL A 10 -10.19 -14.41 -33.31
C VAL A 10 -8.98 -15.05 -32.66
N ARG A 11 -8.70 -14.65 -31.42
CA ARG A 11 -7.69 -15.27 -30.56
C ARG A 11 -8.38 -15.87 -29.35
N GLN A 12 -8.16 -17.16 -29.12
CA GLN A 12 -8.58 -17.78 -27.86
C GLN A 12 -7.58 -17.39 -26.78
N PHE A 13 -8.07 -16.76 -25.72
CA PHE A 13 -7.29 -16.36 -24.56
C PHE A 13 -7.63 -17.29 -23.39
N HIS A 14 -6.60 -17.89 -22.80
CA HIS A 14 -6.75 -18.78 -21.66
C HIS A 14 -6.41 -18.03 -20.38
N TYR A 15 -7.27 -18.14 -19.39
CA TYR A 15 -7.04 -17.55 -18.07
C TYR A 15 -7.44 -18.53 -16.98
N GLU A 16 -6.85 -18.36 -15.81
CA GLU A 16 -7.19 -19.15 -14.63
C GLU A 16 -8.02 -18.28 -13.68
N ALA A 17 -9.16 -18.81 -13.25
CA ALA A 17 -9.99 -18.22 -12.21
C ALA A 17 -10.39 -19.34 -11.23
N ASP A 18 -10.19 -19.11 -9.94
CA ASP A 18 -10.54 -20.05 -8.87
C ASP A 18 -10.02 -21.49 -9.07
N GLY A 19 -8.80 -21.61 -9.63
CA GLY A 19 -8.15 -22.90 -9.91
C GLY A 19 -8.67 -23.63 -11.16
N ASN A 20 -9.61 -23.03 -11.90
CA ASN A 20 -10.16 -23.58 -13.14
C ASN A 20 -9.61 -22.83 -14.36
N LYS A 21 -9.28 -23.59 -15.40
CA LYS A 21 -8.88 -23.03 -16.70
C LYS A 21 -10.12 -22.65 -17.50
N HIS A 22 -10.23 -21.36 -17.80
CA HIS A 22 -11.25 -20.80 -18.65
C HIS A 22 -10.64 -20.38 -20.00
N SER A 23 -11.50 -20.21 -21.00
CA SER A 23 -11.10 -19.64 -22.28
C SER A 23 -12.15 -18.67 -22.79
N VAL A 24 -11.71 -17.54 -23.32
CA VAL A 24 -12.55 -16.53 -23.94
C VAL A 24 -12.06 -16.24 -25.36
N ASN A 25 -12.98 -16.01 -26.29
CA ASN A 25 -12.65 -15.60 -27.65
C ASN A 25 -12.56 -14.08 -27.69
N LEU A 26 -11.41 -13.56 -28.11
CA LEU A 26 -11.18 -12.14 -28.26
C LEU A 26 -11.03 -11.75 -29.72
N ARG A 27 -11.39 -10.51 -30.05
CA ARG A 27 -11.20 -9.87 -31.36
C ARG A 27 -10.31 -8.65 -31.22
N GLN A 28 -9.37 -8.50 -32.14
CA GLN A 28 -8.41 -7.39 -32.10
C GLN A 28 -9.06 -6.07 -32.49
N ILE A 29 -8.74 -4.98 -31.79
CA ILE A 29 -9.21 -3.63 -32.14
C ILE A 29 -8.34 -3.03 -33.26
N VAL A 30 -8.98 -2.30 -34.17
CA VAL A 30 -8.30 -1.57 -35.25
C VAL A 30 -8.89 -0.17 -35.39
N ALA A 31 -8.03 0.85 -35.33
CA ALA A 31 -8.44 2.26 -35.36
C ALA A 31 -9.08 2.66 -36.71
N LEU A 32 -10.26 3.31 -36.65
CA LEU A 32 -11.00 3.76 -37.84
C LEU A 32 -10.63 5.18 -38.30
N ARG A 33 -10.03 5.97 -37.41
CA ARG A 33 -9.67 7.37 -37.60
C ARG A 33 -8.49 7.74 -36.72
N ASP A 34 -7.87 8.87 -37.00
CA ASP A 34 -6.86 9.47 -36.12
C ASP A 34 -7.53 10.06 -34.86
N PHE A 35 -6.90 9.89 -33.70
CA PHE A 35 -7.24 10.52 -32.42
C PHE A 35 -6.04 10.42 -31.46
N ALA A 36 -5.83 11.43 -30.60
CA ALA A 36 -4.64 11.51 -29.76
C ALA A 36 -3.35 11.20 -30.56
N ASP A 37 -2.58 10.20 -30.12
CA ASP A 37 -1.39 9.67 -30.78
C ASP A 37 -1.64 8.39 -31.61
N VAL A 38 -2.89 7.93 -31.74
CA VAL A 38 -3.29 6.75 -32.53
C VAL A 38 -3.65 7.14 -33.97
N LYS A 39 -3.12 6.41 -34.94
CA LYS A 39 -3.37 6.62 -36.37
C LYS A 39 -4.39 5.64 -36.91
N ARG A 40 -5.14 6.08 -37.92
CA ARG A 40 -6.07 5.21 -38.64
C ARG A 40 -5.33 3.98 -39.17
N GLY A 41 -5.87 2.79 -38.87
CA GLY A 41 -5.30 1.51 -39.26
C GLY A 41 -4.41 0.87 -38.20
N ASP A 42 -4.06 1.58 -37.12
CA ASP A 42 -3.31 0.99 -36.02
C ASP A 42 -4.09 -0.15 -35.37
N GLU A 43 -3.41 -1.29 -35.23
CA GLU A 43 -3.93 -2.43 -34.47
C GLU A 43 -3.55 -2.28 -32.99
N GLY A 44 -4.47 -2.61 -32.09
CA GLY A 44 -4.23 -2.58 -30.65
C GLY A 44 -4.43 -3.94 -29.99
N GLY A 45 -4.83 -3.90 -28.72
CA GLY A 45 -5.17 -5.08 -27.92
C GLY A 45 -6.46 -5.80 -28.35
N TRP A 46 -6.91 -6.72 -27.50
CA TRP A 46 -8.00 -7.65 -27.81
C TRP A 46 -9.17 -7.51 -26.85
N LEU A 47 -10.39 -7.55 -27.38
CA LEU A 47 -11.65 -7.42 -26.62
C LEU A 47 -12.53 -8.66 -26.78
N ASP A 48 -13.26 -9.06 -25.74
CA ASP A 48 -14.35 -10.04 -25.86
C ASP A 48 -15.65 -9.40 -26.38
N ASN A 49 -15.86 -8.12 -26.07
CA ASN A 49 -17.05 -7.36 -26.39
C ASN A 49 -16.67 -5.93 -26.84
N GLU A 50 -17.32 -5.41 -27.88
CA GLU A 50 -17.09 -4.04 -28.36
C GLU A 50 -17.39 -2.99 -27.28
N ALA A 51 -18.29 -3.28 -26.33
CA ALA A 51 -18.60 -2.38 -25.22
C ALA A 51 -17.46 -2.21 -24.20
N ALA A 52 -16.42 -3.06 -24.23
CA ALA A 52 -15.32 -3.02 -23.26
C ALA A 52 -14.36 -1.83 -23.46
N LEU A 53 -14.37 -1.19 -24.63
CA LEU A 53 -13.57 0.02 -24.90
C LEU A 53 -14.50 1.12 -25.41
N SER A 54 -14.51 2.28 -24.76
CA SER A 54 -15.41 3.36 -25.16
C SER A 54 -15.05 3.89 -26.55
N HIS A 55 -16.07 4.19 -27.37
CA HIS A 55 -15.90 4.95 -28.60
C HIS A 55 -15.75 6.46 -28.36
N GLU A 56 -16.11 6.93 -27.16
CA GLU A 56 -15.93 8.31 -26.73
C GLU A 56 -14.57 8.49 -26.03
N GLY A 57 -14.08 9.73 -25.96
CA GLY A 57 -12.77 10.04 -25.41
C GLY A 57 -11.59 9.41 -26.17
N GLU A 58 -10.41 9.50 -25.56
CA GLU A 58 -9.14 9.11 -26.17
C GLU A 58 -8.60 7.76 -25.66
N CYS A 59 -9.40 6.99 -24.90
CA CYS A 59 -8.93 5.73 -24.34
C CYS A 59 -8.51 4.72 -25.42
N TRP A 60 -7.39 4.01 -25.18
CA TRP A 60 -6.83 3.05 -26.13
C TRP A 60 -5.95 1.99 -25.45
N ILE A 61 -5.90 0.81 -26.08
CA ILE A 61 -5.12 -0.35 -25.67
C ILE A 61 -4.04 -0.57 -26.74
N TYR A 62 -2.80 -0.19 -26.42
CA TYR A 62 -1.74 -0.06 -27.42
C TYR A 62 -1.07 -1.40 -27.76
N ASP A 63 -0.85 -2.27 -26.77
CA ASP A 63 -0.07 -3.50 -26.97
C ASP A 63 -0.94 -4.64 -27.55
N PRO A 64 -0.50 -5.34 -28.61
CA PRO A 64 -1.24 -6.45 -29.21
C PRO A 64 -1.30 -7.72 -28.36
N ASN A 65 -0.62 -7.78 -27.22
CA ASN A 65 -0.76 -8.85 -26.23
C ASN A 65 -1.76 -8.52 -25.13
N SER A 66 -2.21 -7.26 -25.04
CA SER A 66 -3.20 -6.86 -24.05
C SER A 66 -4.58 -7.47 -24.32
N ALA A 67 -5.29 -7.81 -23.25
CA ALA A 67 -6.62 -8.40 -23.28
C ALA A 67 -7.56 -7.70 -22.30
N VAL A 68 -8.75 -7.31 -22.76
CA VAL A 68 -9.82 -6.77 -21.92
C VAL A 68 -11.09 -7.59 -22.12
N PHE A 69 -11.60 -8.18 -21.04
CA PHE A 69 -12.69 -9.15 -21.13
C PHE A 69 -13.52 -9.28 -19.85
N ALA A 70 -14.52 -10.17 -19.85
CA ALA A 70 -15.33 -10.52 -18.68
C ALA A 70 -15.97 -9.29 -18.01
N GLY A 71 -16.56 -8.41 -18.82
CA GLY A 71 -17.29 -7.22 -18.36
C GLY A 71 -16.40 -6.06 -17.89
N ALA A 72 -15.09 -6.12 -18.14
CA ALA A 72 -14.21 -4.96 -17.93
C ALA A 72 -14.55 -3.81 -18.89
N ILE A 73 -14.29 -2.57 -18.44
CA ILE A 73 -14.62 -1.34 -19.17
C ILE A 73 -13.41 -0.39 -19.15
N ILE A 74 -13.03 0.10 -20.33
CA ILE A 74 -11.99 1.12 -20.53
C ILE A 74 -12.62 2.36 -21.16
N GLU A 75 -12.59 3.49 -20.45
CA GLU A 75 -13.27 4.72 -20.88
C GLU A 75 -12.45 6.00 -20.59
N GLY A 76 -13.01 7.15 -20.93
CA GLY A 76 -12.31 8.44 -20.84
C GLY A 76 -11.13 8.52 -21.80
N ASN A 77 -9.97 8.90 -21.27
CA ASN A 77 -8.68 9.04 -21.95
C ASN A 77 -7.66 8.02 -21.43
N ALA A 78 -8.10 6.91 -20.83
CA ALA A 78 -7.24 5.91 -20.23
C ALA A 78 -6.27 5.29 -21.26
N ARG A 79 -4.99 5.15 -20.89
CA ARG A 79 -3.93 4.64 -21.77
C ARG A 79 -3.35 3.35 -21.21
N LEU A 80 -3.48 2.26 -21.95
CA LEU A 80 -2.93 0.95 -21.57
C LEU A 80 -1.75 0.60 -22.48
N THR A 81 -0.53 0.64 -21.95
CA THR A 81 0.72 0.30 -22.63
C THR A 81 1.33 -0.97 -22.04
N GLY A 82 2.22 -1.62 -22.80
CA GLY A 82 2.73 -2.94 -22.43
C GLY A 82 1.62 -3.98 -22.29
N GLU A 83 1.93 -5.16 -21.76
CA GLU A 83 0.97 -6.25 -21.64
C GLU A 83 -0.01 -6.00 -20.49
N CYS A 84 -1.21 -5.49 -20.82
CA CYS A 84 -2.28 -5.27 -19.85
C CYS A 84 -3.37 -6.34 -19.94
N ILE A 85 -3.75 -6.91 -18.79
CA ILE A 85 -4.86 -7.87 -18.69
C ILE A 85 -5.92 -7.30 -17.74
N ILE A 86 -7.03 -6.80 -18.30
CA ILE A 86 -8.12 -6.18 -17.53
C ILE A 86 -9.37 -7.05 -17.63
N SER A 87 -9.93 -7.46 -16.49
CA SER A 87 -11.00 -8.46 -16.52
C SER A 87 -11.98 -8.36 -15.35
N HIS A 88 -13.03 -9.18 -15.39
CA HIS A 88 -13.95 -9.43 -14.27
C HIS A 88 -14.53 -8.12 -13.70
N GLY A 89 -15.14 -7.30 -14.56
CA GLY A 89 -15.79 -6.05 -14.16
C GLY A 89 -14.86 -4.90 -13.74
N ALA A 90 -13.55 -5.02 -13.93
CA ALA A 90 -12.62 -3.91 -13.65
C ALA A 90 -12.89 -2.72 -14.58
N ILE A 91 -12.77 -1.51 -14.03
CA ILE A 91 -13.05 -0.25 -14.74
C ILE A 91 -11.80 0.63 -14.72
N VAL A 92 -11.37 1.08 -15.89
CA VAL A 92 -10.28 2.06 -16.05
C VAL A 92 -10.82 3.27 -16.80
N SER A 93 -10.77 4.44 -16.16
CA SER A 93 -11.41 5.67 -16.66
C SER A 93 -10.48 6.89 -16.64
N ASP A 94 -11.02 8.03 -17.07
CA ASP A 94 -10.38 9.35 -17.00
C ASP A 94 -9.00 9.38 -17.68
N ASN A 95 -7.95 9.85 -17.05
CA ASN A 95 -6.61 9.93 -17.63
C ASN A 95 -5.66 8.85 -17.08
N ALA A 96 -6.20 7.75 -16.54
CA ALA A 96 -5.40 6.68 -15.95
C ALA A 96 -4.39 6.10 -16.97
N ARG A 97 -3.18 5.82 -16.49
CA ARG A 97 -2.08 5.26 -17.31
C ARG A 97 -1.62 3.95 -16.71
N LEU A 98 -1.78 2.87 -17.46
CA LEU A 98 -1.42 1.53 -17.04
C LEU A 98 -0.32 1.02 -17.95
N ASP A 99 0.77 0.50 -17.38
CA ASP A 99 1.89 -0.07 -18.11
C ASP A 99 2.23 -1.48 -17.60
N SER A 100 1.98 -2.51 -18.41
CA SER A 100 2.19 -3.91 -18.02
C SER A 100 1.46 -4.30 -16.72
N VAL A 101 0.13 -4.12 -16.69
CA VAL A 101 -0.72 -4.21 -15.48
C VAL A 101 -1.79 -5.27 -15.62
N GLN A 102 -2.03 -6.01 -14.54
CA GLN A 102 -3.18 -6.90 -14.43
C GLN A 102 -4.20 -6.30 -13.45
N ALA A 103 -5.43 -6.03 -13.89
CA ALA A 103 -6.49 -5.51 -13.04
C ALA A 103 -7.76 -6.36 -13.16
N SER A 104 -8.38 -6.72 -12.04
CA SER A 104 -9.54 -7.62 -12.05
C SER A 104 -10.48 -7.47 -10.86
N HIS A 105 -11.64 -8.13 -10.93
CA HIS A 105 -12.62 -8.30 -9.86
C HIS A 105 -13.16 -6.95 -9.34
N CYS A 106 -13.74 -6.17 -10.24
CA CYS A 106 -14.37 -4.86 -9.95
C CYS A 106 -13.40 -3.79 -9.41
N ALA A 107 -12.09 -3.91 -9.64
CA ALA A 107 -11.14 -2.85 -9.37
C ALA A 107 -11.48 -1.59 -10.19
N ARG A 108 -11.48 -0.41 -9.55
CA ARG A 108 -11.71 0.88 -10.20
C ARG A 108 -10.44 1.70 -10.18
N ILE A 109 -9.99 2.13 -11.36
CA ILE A 109 -8.79 2.95 -11.55
C ILE A 109 -9.21 4.20 -12.33
N SER A 110 -9.20 5.36 -11.69
CA SER A 110 -9.76 6.60 -12.22
C SER A 110 -8.78 7.78 -12.11
N ASP A 111 -9.23 8.96 -12.56
CA ASP A 111 -8.51 10.22 -12.49
C ASP A 111 -7.16 10.21 -13.23
N ASN A 112 -6.05 10.54 -12.57
CA ASN A 112 -4.70 10.59 -13.17
C ASN A 112 -3.78 9.49 -12.60
N VAL A 113 -4.34 8.38 -12.12
CA VAL A 113 -3.56 7.29 -11.54
C VAL A 113 -2.58 6.70 -12.55
N THR A 114 -1.36 6.43 -12.10
CA THR A 114 -0.36 5.70 -12.87
C THR A 114 -0.06 4.36 -12.21
N VAL A 115 -0.13 3.27 -12.98
CA VAL A 115 0.20 1.92 -12.50
C VAL A 115 1.20 1.29 -13.46
N SER A 116 2.28 0.71 -12.94
CA SER A 116 3.28 0.01 -13.76
C SER A 116 3.67 -1.33 -13.15
N HIS A 117 3.81 -2.37 -13.97
CA HIS A 117 4.37 -3.68 -13.60
C HIS A 117 3.80 -4.26 -12.28
N SER A 118 2.47 -4.17 -12.13
CA SER A 118 1.78 -4.45 -10.86
C SER A 118 0.45 -5.17 -11.08
N GLN A 119 -0.05 -5.77 -10.00
CA GLN A 119 -1.29 -6.54 -10.01
C GLN A 119 -2.32 -5.92 -9.06
N ILE A 120 -3.56 -5.80 -9.54
CA ILE A 120 -4.69 -5.22 -8.81
C ILE A 120 -5.86 -6.21 -8.89
N ARG A 121 -6.36 -6.62 -7.73
CA ARG A 121 -7.47 -7.57 -7.64
C ARG A 121 -8.44 -7.15 -6.53
N GLY A 122 -9.72 -7.27 -6.83
CA GLY A 122 -10.81 -7.10 -5.87
C GLY A 122 -11.40 -5.70 -5.89
N TYR A 123 -12.50 -5.54 -5.14
CA TYR A 123 -13.27 -4.31 -5.12
C TYR A 123 -12.51 -3.20 -4.37
N CYS A 124 -11.73 -2.43 -5.13
CA CYS A 124 -10.91 -1.31 -4.66
C CYS A 124 -11.11 -0.07 -5.54
N HIS A 125 -10.67 1.07 -5.02
CA HIS A 125 -10.66 2.32 -5.76
C HIS A 125 -9.28 2.99 -5.70
N LEU A 126 -8.62 3.06 -6.84
CA LEU A 126 -7.41 3.83 -7.05
C LEU A 126 -7.80 5.13 -7.76
N ALA A 127 -7.43 6.28 -7.19
CA ALA A 127 -7.97 7.59 -7.63
C ALA A 127 -6.96 8.74 -7.52
N ASP A 128 -7.41 9.92 -7.93
CA ASP A 128 -6.67 11.19 -7.94
C ASP A 128 -5.34 11.11 -8.72
N ASN A 129 -4.19 11.25 -8.06
CA ASN A 129 -2.84 11.22 -8.65
C ASN A 129 -1.98 10.13 -8.00
N ALA A 130 -2.60 9.06 -7.49
CA ALA A 130 -1.87 7.97 -6.87
C ALA A 130 -0.92 7.28 -7.88
N GLN A 131 0.25 6.89 -7.39
CA GLN A 131 1.30 6.27 -8.19
C GLN A 131 1.61 4.88 -7.66
N ILE A 132 1.28 3.85 -8.45
CA ILE A 132 1.60 2.46 -8.15
C ILE A 132 2.78 2.05 -9.03
N LEU A 133 3.96 2.07 -8.43
CA LEU A 133 5.23 1.73 -9.05
C LEU A 133 5.42 0.21 -9.15
N PRO A 134 6.43 -0.28 -9.88
CA PRO A 134 6.64 -1.70 -10.16
C PRO A 134 6.62 -2.61 -8.93
N HIS A 135 6.32 -3.88 -9.18
CA HIS A 135 6.35 -4.96 -8.20
C HIS A 135 5.36 -4.78 -7.04
N SER A 136 4.27 -4.03 -7.26
CA SER A 136 3.22 -3.85 -6.26
C SER A 136 2.08 -4.84 -6.46
N LEU A 137 1.50 -5.29 -5.34
CA LEU A 137 0.38 -6.21 -5.30
C LEU A 137 -0.76 -5.62 -4.46
N ILE A 138 -1.86 -5.29 -5.10
CA ILE A 138 -3.04 -4.72 -4.46
C ILE A 138 -4.16 -5.76 -4.47
N ILE A 139 -4.54 -6.27 -3.30
CA ILE A 139 -5.57 -7.31 -3.16
C ILE A 139 -6.64 -6.84 -2.18
N ALA A 140 -7.73 -6.31 -2.70
CA ALA A 140 -8.89 -5.98 -1.91
C ALA A 140 -9.72 -7.22 -1.58
N ALA A 141 -10.02 -7.39 -0.30
CA ALA A 141 -10.90 -8.43 0.20
C ALA A 141 -11.75 -7.85 1.33
N GLN A 142 -13.07 -7.85 1.13
CA GLN A 142 -14.04 -7.44 2.13
C GLN A 142 -14.52 -8.66 2.93
N GLY A 143 -15.10 -8.44 4.10
CA GLY A 143 -15.66 -9.51 4.94
C GLY A 143 -14.65 -10.23 5.84
N LEU A 144 -13.36 -9.92 5.73
CA LEU A 144 -12.32 -10.34 6.68
C LEU A 144 -12.19 -9.38 7.87
N THR A 145 -12.94 -8.26 7.88
CA THR A 145 -12.96 -7.30 8.97
C THR A 145 -14.39 -6.92 9.35
N ALA A 146 -14.55 -6.29 10.51
CA ALA A 146 -15.85 -5.89 11.08
C ALA A 146 -16.63 -4.86 10.25
N ASP A 147 -15.98 -4.13 9.35
CA ASP A 147 -16.61 -3.11 8.50
C ASP A 147 -16.85 -3.70 7.11
N SER A 148 -18.12 -3.86 6.73
CA SER A 148 -18.49 -4.43 5.43
C SER A 148 -18.41 -3.42 4.28
N ASP A 149 -18.42 -2.13 4.58
CA ASP A 149 -18.69 -1.08 3.60
C ASP A 149 -17.41 -0.40 3.15
N LYS A 150 -16.37 -0.44 3.98
CA LYS A 150 -15.04 0.06 3.61
C LYS A 150 -14.43 -0.83 2.51
N ILE A 151 -13.95 -0.19 1.45
CA ILE A 151 -13.15 -0.81 0.38
C ILE A 151 -11.69 -0.35 0.51
N LEU A 152 -10.75 -1.11 -0.05
CA LEU A 152 -9.37 -0.66 -0.18
C LEU A 152 -9.33 0.58 -1.08
N ARG A 153 -8.64 1.63 -0.64
CA ARG A 153 -8.45 2.86 -1.42
C ARG A 153 -7.00 3.32 -1.42
N ILE A 154 -6.50 3.68 -2.59
CA ILE A 154 -5.22 4.37 -2.76
C ILE A 154 -5.47 5.63 -3.59
N TYR A 155 -5.30 6.81 -3.00
CA TYR A 155 -5.76 8.05 -3.62
C TYR A 155 -4.90 9.25 -3.21
N GLN A 156 -5.31 10.46 -3.62
CA GLN A 156 -4.53 11.70 -3.53
C GLN A 156 -3.18 11.62 -4.26
N ARG A 157 -2.05 11.76 -3.56
CA ARG A 157 -0.69 11.76 -4.12
C ARG A 157 0.14 10.61 -3.55
N ALA A 158 -0.52 9.58 -3.00
CA ALA A 158 0.15 8.41 -2.44
C ALA A 158 1.01 7.70 -3.48
N THR A 159 2.21 7.29 -3.07
CA THR A 159 3.12 6.48 -3.87
C THR A 159 3.31 5.12 -3.20
N VAL A 160 3.10 4.04 -3.96
CA VAL A 160 3.29 2.65 -3.52
C VAL A 160 4.28 1.96 -4.46
N SER A 161 5.31 1.33 -3.92
CA SER A 161 6.36 0.65 -4.68
C SER A 161 6.75 -0.67 -4.02
N ALA A 162 6.97 -1.74 -4.80
CA ALA A 162 7.44 -3.03 -4.29
C ALA A 162 6.70 -3.52 -3.03
N SER A 163 5.40 -3.22 -2.91
CA SER A 163 4.64 -3.39 -1.66
C SER A 163 3.36 -4.17 -1.89
N ARG A 164 2.85 -4.79 -0.82
CA ARG A 164 1.57 -5.51 -0.83
C ARG A 164 0.56 -4.76 0.03
N ILE A 165 -0.50 -4.27 -0.61
CA ILE A 165 -1.58 -3.54 0.05
C ILE A 165 -2.83 -4.40 -0.04
N VAL A 166 -3.35 -4.88 1.10
CA VAL A 166 -4.38 -5.91 1.11
C VAL A 166 -5.59 -5.56 2.00
N HIS A 167 -6.67 -6.31 1.81
CA HIS A 167 -7.94 -6.21 2.53
C HIS A 167 -8.66 -4.88 2.30
N GLN A 168 -8.66 -3.97 3.28
CA GLN A 168 -9.37 -2.68 3.29
C GLN A 168 -8.44 -1.53 3.71
N ALA A 169 -7.13 -1.71 3.52
CA ALA A 169 -6.12 -0.69 3.82
C ALA A 169 -6.41 0.63 3.07
N GLN A 170 -6.01 1.75 3.67
CA GLN A 170 -6.13 3.08 3.08
C GLN A 170 -4.74 3.71 2.96
N VAL A 171 -4.38 4.14 1.76
CA VAL A 171 -3.13 4.88 1.52
C VAL A 171 -3.47 6.18 0.79
N TYR A 172 -3.18 7.32 1.41
CA TYR A 172 -3.56 8.64 0.88
C TYR A 172 -2.60 9.74 1.35
N GLY A 173 -2.95 11.01 1.12
CA GLY A 173 -2.06 12.13 1.34
C GLY A 173 -0.91 12.16 0.33
N ASP A 174 0.27 12.48 0.84
CA ASP A 174 1.60 12.37 0.22
C ASP A 174 2.36 11.13 0.76
N ALA A 175 1.64 10.11 1.24
CA ALA A 175 2.26 8.93 1.82
C ALA A 175 3.17 8.20 0.81
N PHE A 176 4.35 7.78 1.28
CA PHE A 176 5.30 7.00 0.51
C PHE A 176 5.45 5.62 1.14
N VAL A 177 5.08 4.57 0.41
CA VAL A 177 5.10 3.19 0.89
C VAL A 177 5.97 2.34 -0.04
N GLU A 178 7.09 1.88 0.47
CA GLU A 178 8.07 1.09 -0.28
C GLU A 178 8.52 -0.13 0.53
N HIS A 179 8.56 -1.31 -0.10
CA HIS A 179 8.88 -2.59 0.56
C HIS A 179 8.07 -2.79 1.86
N ALA A 180 6.74 -2.79 1.73
CA ALA A 180 5.85 -2.88 2.88
C ALA A 180 4.70 -3.88 2.68
N PHE A 181 4.27 -4.47 3.80
CA PHE A 181 3.06 -5.27 3.92
C PHE A 181 2.02 -4.50 4.74
N VAL A 182 0.99 -3.97 4.07
CA VAL A 182 -0.08 -3.18 4.70
C VAL A 182 -1.40 -3.92 4.57
N GLU A 183 -2.02 -4.29 5.69
CA GLU A 183 -3.19 -5.16 5.70
C GLU A 183 -4.33 -4.72 6.63
N HIS A 184 -5.44 -5.47 6.54
CA HIS A 184 -6.68 -5.25 7.30
C HIS A 184 -7.27 -3.86 7.02
N ARG A 185 -7.27 -2.96 8.01
CA ARG A 185 -7.78 -1.58 7.93
C ARG A 185 -6.70 -0.57 8.31
N ALA A 186 -5.43 -0.94 8.14
CA ALA A 186 -4.32 -0.01 8.35
C ALA A 186 -4.47 1.24 7.47
N GLU A 187 -4.08 2.39 8.02
CA GLU A 187 -4.16 3.67 7.31
C GLU A 187 -2.81 4.38 7.31
N ILE A 188 -2.32 4.72 6.11
CA ILE A 188 -1.06 5.43 5.89
C ILE A 188 -1.36 6.72 5.14
N PHE A 189 -1.09 7.87 5.76
CA PHE A 189 -1.52 9.16 5.20
C PHE A 189 -0.64 10.34 5.62
N ASP A 190 -1.07 11.56 5.26
CA ASP A 190 -0.29 12.78 5.34
C ASP A 190 1.04 12.64 4.58
N CYS A 191 2.19 12.92 5.20
CA CYS A 191 3.53 12.77 4.65
C CYS A 191 4.26 11.54 5.22
N ALA A 192 3.53 10.53 5.69
CA ALA A 192 4.11 9.33 6.28
C ALA A 192 5.01 8.57 5.29
N ARG A 193 6.10 7.99 5.80
CA ARG A 193 7.03 7.19 5.01
C ARG A 193 7.22 5.81 5.62
N LEU A 194 6.94 4.78 4.83
CA LEU A 194 7.27 3.38 5.12
C LEU A 194 8.41 3.00 4.17
N GLU A 195 9.57 2.71 4.73
CA GLU A 195 10.82 2.51 4.02
C GLU A 195 11.38 1.13 4.39
N GLY A 196 10.91 0.08 3.71
CA GLY A 196 11.54 -1.23 3.76
C GLY A 196 12.77 -1.32 2.87
N ASN A 197 13.34 -2.50 2.73
CA ASN A 197 14.49 -2.77 1.87
C ASN A 197 14.46 -4.21 1.33
N ASP A 198 15.50 -4.59 0.58
CA ASP A 198 15.63 -5.91 -0.04
C ASP A 198 15.66 -7.08 0.97
N GLU A 199 16.05 -6.83 2.22
CA GLU A 199 16.14 -7.84 3.28
C GLU A 199 14.89 -7.87 4.17
N ASN A 200 14.34 -6.69 4.50
CA ASN A 200 13.26 -6.54 5.46
C ASN A 200 12.17 -5.60 4.94
N ASP A 201 10.93 -6.08 4.96
CA ASP A 201 9.75 -5.27 4.73
C ASP A 201 9.36 -4.45 5.98
N VAL A 202 8.46 -3.48 5.83
CA VAL A 202 7.73 -2.82 6.92
C VAL A 202 6.33 -3.42 7.05
N TRP A 203 5.90 -3.79 8.26
CA TRP A 203 4.58 -4.42 8.47
C TRP A 203 3.63 -3.48 9.22
N VAL A 204 2.47 -3.18 8.61
CA VAL A 204 1.40 -2.41 9.26
C VAL A 204 0.07 -3.14 9.14
N CYS A 205 -0.42 -3.62 10.27
CA CYS A 205 -1.54 -4.55 10.35
C CYS A 205 -2.73 -3.98 11.12
N ASP A 206 -3.84 -4.72 11.06
CA ASP A 206 -5.05 -4.51 11.88
C ASP A 206 -5.72 -3.16 11.65
N ASN A 207 -5.63 -2.24 12.61
CA ASN A 207 -6.19 -0.90 12.55
C ASN A 207 -5.12 0.13 12.94
N ALA A 208 -3.84 -0.22 12.72
CA ALA A 208 -2.71 0.64 12.97
C ALA A 208 -2.69 1.82 11.99
N ARG A 209 -2.09 2.94 12.41
CA ARG A 209 -2.03 4.16 11.59
C ARG A 209 -0.64 4.78 11.60
N VAL A 210 -0.20 5.23 10.42
CA VAL A 210 1.03 6.00 10.26
C VAL A 210 0.70 7.29 9.53
N TYR A 211 0.98 8.43 10.16
CA TYR A 211 0.57 9.74 9.64
C TYR A 211 1.47 10.89 10.12
N GLY A 212 1.13 12.13 9.79
CA GLY A 212 2.03 13.27 9.94
C GLY A 212 3.25 13.14 9.02
N HIS A 213 4.43 13.36 9.57
CA HIS A 213 5.74 13.16 8.95
C HIS A 213 6.47 11.93 9.52
N ALA A 214 5.73 10.98 10.10
CA ALA A 214 6.28 9.78 10.70
C ALA A 214 7.06 8.94 9.69
N ARG A 215 8.14 8.31 10.15
CA ARG A 215 8.98 7.42 9.34
C ARG A 215 9.11 6.05 10.01
N ILE A 216 8.72 5.01 9.29
CA ILE A 216 8.91 3.61 9.70
C ILE A 216 9.94 3.00 8.74
N ILE A 217 11.08 2.60 9.28
CA ILE A 217 12.26 2.25 8.49
C ILE A 217 12.71 0.84 8.88
N ALA A 218 12.79 -0.06 7.92
CA ALA A 218 13.31 -1.39 8.18
C ALA A 218 14.82 -1.35 8.45
N GLY A 219 15.27 -2.14 9.43
CA GLY A 219 16.70 -2.29 9.69
C GLY A 219 17.37 -3.15 8.62
N ARG A 220 18.71 -3.22 8.69
CA ARG A 220 19.54 -4.05 7.80
C ARG A 220 19.97 -5.38 8.41
N GLU A 221 19.68 -5.59 9.69
CA GLU A 221 19.95 -6.84 10.39
C GLU A 221 18.88 -7.88 10.06
N GLU A 222 19.16 -9.15 10.33
CA GLU A 222 18.19 -10.24 10.15
C GLU A 222 16.94 -9.98 11.01
N ASP A 223 15.76 -10.17 10.43
CA ASP A 223 14.46 -9.94 11.07
C ASP A 223 14.27 -8.53 11.66
N ALA A 224 14.95 -7.52 11.12
CA ALA A 224 14.81 -6.12 11.54
C ALA A 224 13.56 -5.45 10.94
N ILE A 225 12.41 -6.11 11.12
CA ILE A 225 11.10 -5.80 10.54
C ILE A 225 10.30 -4.93 11.53
N PRO A 226 10.15 -3.62 11.30
CA PRO A 226 9.28 -2.80 12.11
C PRO A 226 7.82 -3.22 11.86
N THR A 227 7.15 -3.59 12.95
CA THR A 227 5.83 -4.22 12.93
C THR A 227 4.86 -3.43 13.80
N LEU A 228 3.87 -2.82 13.18
CA LEU A 228 2.78 -2.10 13.84
C LEU A 228 1.51 -2.96 13.80
N ARG A 229 0.95 -3.24 14.98
CA ARG A 229 -0.24 -4.10 15.14
C ARG A 229 -1.37 -3.42 15.88
N TYR A 230 -2.52 -4.07 15.87
CA TYR A 230 -3.73 -3.69 16.59
C TYR A 230 -4.18 -2.27 16.30
N SER A 231 -4.08 -1.38 17.29
CA SER A 231 -4.49 0.02 17.22
C SER A 231 -3.29 0.95 17.43
N SER A 232 -2.07 0.47 17.19
CA SER A 232 -0.85 1.26 17.36
C SER A 232 -0.78 2.39 16.34
N GLN A 233 -0.20 3.51 16.75
CA GLN A 233 -0.11 4.71 15.93
C GLN A 233 1.28 5.32 15.99
N VAL A 234 1.79 5.73 14.84
CA VAL A 234 3.02 6.51 14.74
C VAL A 234 2.70 7.79 13.96
N ALA A 235 3.02 8.94 14.55
CA ALA A 235 2.52 10.23 14.10
C ALA A 235 3.60 11.32 14.17
N GLU A 236 3.21 12.54 13.79
CA GLU A 236 4.02 13.75 13.94
C GLU A 236 5.39 13.62 13.26
N HIS A 237 6.52 13.72 13.96
CA HIS A 237 7.87 13.57 13.41
C HIS A 237 8.58 12.34 13.96
N ALA A 238 7.83 11.37 14.50
CA ALA A 238 8.40 10.17 15.10
C ALA A 238 9.11 9.29 14.07
N VAL A 239 10.18 8.64 14.50
CA VAL A 239 10.95 7.68 13.71
C VAL A 239 11.00 6.34 14.44
N VAL A 240 10.62 5.27 13.76
CA VAL A 240 10.71 3.90 14.24
C VAL A 240 11.58 3.12 13.25
N GLU A 241 12.74 2.66 13.71
CA GLU A 241 13.75 2.01 12.88
C GLU A 241 14.16 0.65 13.46
N GLY A 242 14.22 -0.38 12.62
CA GLY A 242 14.72 -1.71 13.00
C GLY A 242 13.65 -2.64 13.58
N ASN A 243 14.08 -3.58 14.44
CA ASN A 243 13.21 -4.61 15.01
C ASN A 243 12.35 -4.03 16.14
N CYS A 244 11.27 -3.35 15.75
CA CYS A 244 10.32 -2.72 16.66
C CYS A 244 8.93 -3.33 16.51
N LEU A 245 8.35 -3.84 17.60
CA LEU A 245 6.98 -4.37 17.65
C LEU A 245 6.08 -3.49 18.51
N LEU A 246 5.14 -2.79 17.86
CA LEU A 246 4.15 -1.92 18.50
C LEU A 246 2.80 -2.63 18.53
N LYS A 247 2.24 -2.84 19.73
CA LYS A 247 1.02 -3.64 19.93
C LYS A 247 -0.17 -2.80 20.41
N HIS A 248 -0.80 -3.15 21.53
CA HIS A 248 -2.11 -2.61 21.91
C HIS A 248 -1.99 -1.19 22.47
N ARG A 249 -2.76 -0.25 21.91
CA ARG A 249 -2.86 1.14 22.40
C ARG A 249 -1.49 1.84 22.53
N VAL A 250 -0.56 1.54 21.63
CA VAL A 250 0.73 2.24 21.57
C VAL A 250 0.62 3.49 20.70
N MET A 251 1.14 4.61 21.17
CA MET A 251 1.26 5.84 20.39
C MET A 251 2.69 6.37 20.47
N VAL A 252 3.31 6.57 19.31
CA VAL A 252 4.63 7.20 19.18
C VAL A 252 4.48 8.48 18.37
N GLY A 253 4.77 9.62 18.98
CA GLY A 253 4.64 10.96 18.39
C GLY A 253 5.83 11.85 18.74
N GLY A 254 5.62 13.16 18.65
CA GLY A 254 6.65 14.17 18.81
C GLY A 254 7.74 14.04 17.75
N HIS A 255 8.97 14.21 18.22
CA HIS A 255 10.23 13.92 17.56
C HIS A 255 10.89 12.66 18.16
N ALA A 256 10.10 11.73 18.69
CA ALA A 256 10.63 10.52 19.32
C ALA A 256 11.35 9.63 18.31
N HIS A 257 12.39 8.95 18.77
CA HIS A 257 13.24 8.12 17.94
C HIS A 257 13.46 6.75 18.58
N LEU A 258 12.90 5.71 17.97
CA LEU A 258 13.04 4.31 18.37
C LEU A 258 13.96 3.64 17.36
N ARG A 259 15.06 3.03 17.82
CA ARG A 259 16.04 2.40 16.93
C ARG A 259 16.66 1.13 17.49
N GLY A 260 17.05 0.23 16.59
CA GLY A 260 17.70 -1.03 16.92
C GLY A 260 16.67 -2.10 17.22
N GLY A 261 16.91 -2.89 18.27
CA GLY A 261 15.94 -3.86 18.75
C GLY A 261 16.58 -5.07 19.41
N PRO A 262 15.75 -5.99 19.92
CA PRO A 262 14.28 -5.97 19.82
C PRO A 262 13.63 -4.90 20.73
N ILE A 263 12.79 -4.03 20.17
CA ILE A 263 11.94 -3.11 20.93
C ILE A 263 10.51 -3.65 20.94
N LEU A 264 9.93 -3.86 22.12
CA LEU A 264 8.54 -4.27 22.30
C LEU A 264 7.76 -3.23 23.10
N LEU A 265 6.68 -2.70 22.49
CA LEU A 265 5.76 -1.78 23.15
C LEU A 265 4.36 -2.40 23.20
N ASP A 266 3.76 -2.50 24.39
CA ASP A 266 2.42 -3.07 24.54
C ASP A 266 1.61 -2.48 25.70
N ASP A 267 0.30 -2.56 25.61
CA ASP A 267 -0.67 -2.16 26.63
C ASP A 267 -0.53 -0.70 27.10
N SER A 268 -0.99 0.23 26.27
CA SER A 268 -1.19 1.65 26.64
C SER A 268 0.14 2.39 26.89
N VAL A 269 1.00 2.41 25.89
CA VAL A 269 2.30 3.11 25.93
C VAL A 269 2.26 4.37 25.09
N LEU A 270 2.67 5.50 25.66
CA LEU A 270 2.80 6.78 24.97
C LEU A 270 4.27 7.20 24.96
N ILE A 271 4.82 7.47 23.77
CA ILE A 271 6.17 8.02 23.59
C ILE A 271 6.04 9.30 22.79
N GLU A 272 6.49 10.42 23.35
CA GLU A 272 6.39 11.75 22.75
C GLU A 272 7.60 12.63 23.07
N GLY A 273 7.55 13.91 22.69
CA GLY A 273 8.69 14.83 22.83
C GLY A 273 9.87 14.42 21.94
N HIS A 274 11.08 14.53 22.45
CA HIS A 274 12.36 14.11 21.84
C HIS A 274 12.91 12.84 22.50
N ALA A 275 12.04 11.96 22.99
CA ALA A 275 12.44 10.72 23.64
C ALA A 275 13.24 9.82 22.68
N VAL A 276 14.30 9.18 23.18
CA VAL A 276 15.13 8.23 22.41
C VAL A 276 15.11 6.88 23.08
N ILE A 277 14.76 5.84 22.33
CA ILE A 277 14.76 4.46 22.79
C ILE A 277 15.63 3.62 21.87
N CYS A 278 16.62 2.93 22.43
CA CYS A 278 17.64 2.23 21.67
C CYS A 278 18.00 0.88 22.29
N GLY A 279 18.10 -0.16 21.46
CA GLY A 279 18.54 -1.51 21.85
C GLY A 279 17.40 -2.45 22.26
N ASP A 280 17.70 -3.47 23.06
CA ASP A 280 16.73 -4.43 23.58
C ASP A 280 15.90 -3.81 24.72
N VAL A 281 14.67 -3.39 24.40
CA VAL A 281 13.82 -2.63 25.31
C VAL A 281 12.38 -3.14 25.26
N VAL A 282 11.86 -3.51 26.43
CA VAL A 282 10.46 -3.91 26.62
C VAL A 282 9.75 -2.87 27.48
N ILE A 283 8.73 -2.21 26.93
CA ILE A 283 7.92 -1.23 27.65
C ILE A 283 6.46 -1.66 27.61
N GLU A 284 5.86 -1.89 28.77
CA GLU A 284 4.51 -2.42 28.84
C GLU A 284 3.68 -1.84 30.00
N HIS A 285 2.35 -1.83 29.83
CA HIS A 285 1.35 -1.51 30.87
C HIS A 285 1.43 -0.05 31.38
N GLN A 286 0.81 0.90 30.66
CA GLN A 286 0.59 2.29 31.11
C GLN A 286 1.87 3.11 31.35
N VAL A 287 2.80 3.10 30.39
CA VAL A 287 4.04 3.88 30.47
C VAL A 287 3.95 5.09 29.55
N THR A 288 4.29 6.28 30.08
CA THR A 288 4.45 7.51 29.30
C THR A 288 5.91 7.95 29.31
N ILE A 289 6.49 8.21 28.15
CA ILE A 289 7.87 8.69 27.99
C ILE A 289 7.84 9.97 27.16
N GLY A 290 8.35 11.07 27.71
CA GLY A 290 8.29 12.39 27.09
C GLY A 290 9.60 13.17 27.14
N ASP A 291 9.51 14.46 26.82
CA ASP A 291 10.59 15.45 26.87
C ASP A 291 11.88 15.02 26.15
N ARG A 292 13.00 14.78 26.85
CA ARG A 292 14.28 14.34 26.28
C ARG A 292 14.77 13.04 26.94
N ALA A 293 13.83 12.26 27.49
CA ALA A 293 14.17 11.01 28.14
C ALA A 293 14.88 10.05 27.18
N ARG A 294 15.91 9.35 27.68
CA ARG A 294 16.71 8.39 26.91
C ARG A 294 16.68 7.04 27.58
N ILE A 295 16.29 6.00 26.85
CA ILE A 295 16.34 4.61 27.28
C ILE A 295 17.29 3.88 26.34
N GLU A 296 18.44 3.46 26.86
CA GLU A 296 19.53 2.93 26.04
C GLU A 296 20.04 1.62 26.64
N ALA A 297 19.65 0.51 26.02
CA ALA A 297 20.17 -0.81 26.34
C ALA A 297 21.52 -1.01 25.65
N SER A 298 22.53 -1.43 26.41
CA SER A 298 23.84 -1.81 25.86
C SER A 298 23.75 -3.17 25.17
N ALA A 299 24.71 -3.48 24.30
CA ALA A 299 24.73 -4.77 23.60
C ALA A 299 24.75 -5.95 24.59
N GLY A 300 23.74 -6.82 24.51
CA GLY A 300 23.58 -7.97 25.41
C GLY A 300 22.82 -7.69 26.71
N ASP A 301 22.48 -6.42 26.98
CA ASP A 301 21.61 -6.03 28.09
C ASP A 301 20.18 -5.80 27.58
N ALA A 302 19.20 -6.05 28.44
CA ALA A 302 17.78 -5.77 28.17
C ALA A 302 17.19 -4.85 29.25
N ILE A 303 16.42 -3.86 28.83
CA ILE A 303 15.71 -2.94 29.73
C ILE A 303 14.22 -3.26 29.71
N SER A 304 13.64 -3.56 30.86
CA SER A 304 12.20 -3.75 31.02
C SER A 304 11.59 -2.64 31.86
N ILE A 305 10.64 -1.91 31.29
CA ILE A 305 9.87 -0.87 31.99
C ILE A 305 8.42 -1.29 31.98
N ARG A 306 7.90 -1.60 33.17
CA ARG A 306 6.53 -2.07 33.33
C ARG A 306 5.78 -1.30 34.41
N GLY A 307 4.48 -1.12 34.17
CA GLY A 307 3.53 -0.55 35.11
C GLY A 307 3.35 0.95 34.94
N GLU A 308 2.36 1.50 35.65
CA GLU A 308 1.99 2.91 35.56
C GLU A 308 3.17 3.81 35.94
N LYS A 309 3.79 4.43 34.92
CA LYS A 309 5.02 5.23 35.07
C LYS A 309 5.04 6.37 34.08
N VAL A 310 5.61 7.48 34.52
CA VAL A 310 5.89 8.66 33.70
C VAL A 310 7.39 8.95 33.75
N ILE A 311 8.04 8.92 32.59
CA ILE A 311 9.48 9.18 32.42
C ILE A 311 9.62 10.43 31.56
N ASN A 312 10.03 11.53 32.18
CA ASN A 312 10.07 12.86 31.54
C ASN A 312 11.39 13.58 31.87
N GLY A 313 11.54 14.81 31.41
CA GLY A 313 12.76 15.59 31.57
C GLY A 313 13.93 15.08 30.73
N ASP A 314 15.13 15.09 31.30
CA ASP A 314 16.40 14.72 30.65
C ASP A 314 16.96 13.41 31.24
N GLU A 315 16.06 12.52 31.68
CA GLU A 315 16.42 11.28 32.38
C GLU A 315 17.07 10.26 31.43
N LEU A 316 18.11 9.57 31.93
CA LEU A 316 18.82 8.52 31.20
C LEU A 316 18.66 7.18 31.93
N PHE A 317 18.03 6.21 31.27
CA PHE A 317 17.88 4.84 31.72
C PHE A 317 18.79 3.92 30.91
N THR A 318 19.79 3.33 31.57
CA THR A 318 20.69 2.33 30.97
C THR A 318 20.51 0.94 31.57
N ARG A 319 19.50 0.75 32.43
CA ARG A 319 19.19 -0.52 33.10
C ARG A 319 17.74 -0.55 33.54
N THR A 320 17.20 -1.76 33.73
CA THR A 320 15.86 -1.99 34.26
C THR A 320 15.67 -1.29 35.62
N PRO A 321 14.66 -0.42 35.79
CA PRO A 321 14.36 0.20 37.07
C PRO A 321 13.87 -0.84 38.08
N ILE A 322 14.55 -0.94 39.22
CA ILE A 322 14.18 -1.86 40.30
C ILE A 322 12.92 -1.31 40.99
N VAL A 323 11.88 -2.15 41.07
CA VAL A 323 10.60 -1.83 41.73
C VAL A 323 10.85 -1.32 43.16
N GLY A 324 10.40 -0.11 43.47
CA GLY A 324 10.48 0.49 44.82
C GLY A 324 11.38 1.74 44.95
N PHE A 325 12.03 2.19 43.89
CA PHE A 325 12.70 3.50 43.82
C PHE A 325 12.14 4.32 42.66
N LEU A 326 10.97 4.92 42.88
CA LEU A 326 10.46 6.17 42.30
C LEU A 326 9.11 6.46 42.98
#